data_AF-A0A925WEK8-F1
#
_entry.id   AF-A0A925WEK8-F1
#
_cell.length_a   1.000
_cell.length_b   1.000
_cell.length_c   1.000
_cell.angle_alpha   90.00
_cell.angle_beta   90.00
_cell.angle_gamma   90.00
#
_symmetry.space_group_name_H-M   'P 1'
#
loop_
_entity.id
_entity.type
_entity.pdbx_description
1 polymer ?
#
loop_
_entity_poly.entity_id
_entity_poly.type
_entity_poly.pdbx_seq_one_letter_code
_entity_poly.pdbx_strand_id
1 'polypeptide(L)'
;MPTRGLYKLYTHTDGCFVPPADEKQGDAPKNPPVRQEPGPEVLDQVRQRVNREVNNFLSSEKPLNQMQMYFLARAYHVKWTPAYRNERAVAQVLKSLDALFAAYRQNPRLAEAEPSTYNPEWFGLGPSGDVIRLLAEQLKPFLDDVIDNGLSAKISRRAAFSEMLVVCRDWHRKHRRLYTNQSMINDLYGIYLANRGVAVVDPTKALPEKEALRYLYESIGLEPWRDSDPGGAAPSEAKGGWKVGTNYWQLTAKGLTKELGYVGYYGEVLDWVTAIYDATRPAPGQPGDPKIRTQLAKMEHARAAFRYPALDREGNRAMRIEAVVGWRDGGHYPGDIAYGERTSWDGSALFSVAATLDPASIGYAQQMFEDNQFYSLVAGQLKGGGLRITAGLLGVPDQYELIKAQPPQSRRLPMTPGQPDFVFSDEEDGVVAIKHGDEILYASLYWRARYGINSLARVHYTTPQVDRLAVVREDVQFEPSGQIYTRPDWVNFGFGNGGPKYPVELHSAHAGEKLPIPKIPEGVRFRVGDESVYAGKGSFYTLRYGDYLIGMNMTTDKTFELKPPAGVKEARELVSGKTVKLDSVLEVMPRTTIVLWLGAPKK
;
A
#
# COMPACT_ATOMS: atom_id res chain seq x y z
N MET A 1 13.35 4.50 -27.21
CA MET A 1 12.96 3.15 -26.76
C MET A 1 12.71 2.30 -27.99
N PRO A 2 13.22 1.06 -28.09
CA PRO A 2 12.75 0.17 -29.15
C PRO A 2 11.24 -0.02 -28.98
N THR A 3 10.48 0.18 -30.06
CA THR A 3 9.05 -0.14 -30.10
C THR A 3 8.89 -1.63 -29.81
N ARG A 4 7.96 -2.00 -28.92
CA ARG A 4 7.55 -3.40 -28.81
C ARG A 4 6.86 -3.76 -30.11
N GLY A 5 7.43 -4.68 -30.89
CA GLY A 5 6.82 -5.13 -32.13
C GLY A 5 5.45 -5.72 -31.86
N LEU A 6 4.41 -5.20 -32.53
CA LEU A 6 3.14 -5.89 -32.64
C LEU A 6 3.31 -6.96 -33.70
N TYR A 7 3.28 -8.24 -33.29
CA TYR A 7 3.49 -9.34 -34.21
C TYR A 7 2.23 -9.66 -35.01
N LYS A 8 1.06 -9.58 -34.37
CA LYS A 8 -0.25 -9.87 -34.96
C LYS A 8 -1.36 -9.07 -34.28
N LEU A 9 -2.47 -8.88 -34.99
CA LEU A 9 -3.70 -8.30 -34.50
C LEU A 9 -4.87 -9.22 -34.88
N TYR A 10 -5.80 -9.42 -33.94
CA TYR A 10 -6.97 -10.28 -34.12
C TYR A 10 -8.23 -9.51 -33.74
N THR A 11 -9.35 -9.90 -34.36
CA THR A 11 -10.69 -9.50 -33.96
C THR A 11 -11.55 -10.74 -33.81
N HIS A 12 -12.27 -10.87 -32.70
CA HIS A 12 -13.17 -11.98 -32.43
C HIS A 12 -14.32 -11.49 -31.54
N THR A 13 -15.36 -12.32 -31.41
CA THR A 13 -16.52 -12.04 -30.55
C THR A 13 -16.55 -12.91 -29.30
N ASP A 14 -15.63 -13.86 -29.17
CA ASP A 14 -15.56 -14.73 -27.99
C ASP A 14 -15.20 -13.96 -26.71
N GLY A 15 -15.73 -14.39 -25.56
CA GLY A 15 -15.45 -13.76 -24.27
C GLY A 15 -14.01 -13.93 -23.78
N CYS A 16 -13.24 -14.83 -24.38
CA CYS A 16 -11.82 -15.04 -24.11
C CYS A 16 -11.13 -15.45 -25.41
N PHE A 17 -10.10 -14.69 -25.80
CA PHE A 17 -9.34 -14.99 -27.00
C PHE A 17 -8.61 -16.34 -26.87
N VAL A 18 -8.64 -17.16 -27.90
CA VAL A 18 -7.78 -18.35 -28.03
C VAL A 18 -6.99 -18.21 -29.32
N PRO A 19 -5.64 -18.20 -29.27
CA PRO A 19 -4.83 -18.21 -30.48
C PRO A 19 -5.16 -19.41 -31.37
N PRO A 20 -5.04 -19.30 -32.71
CA PRO A 20 -5.12 -20.44 -33.61
C PRO A 20 -4.19 -21.58 -33.14
N ALA A 21 -4.64 -22.82 -33.26
CA ALA A 21 -3.90 -23.98 -32.74
C ALA A 21 -2.52 -24.20 -33.41
N ASP A 22 -2.36 -23.70 -34.63
CA ASP A 22 -1.11 -23.71 -35.40
C ASP A 22 -0.21 -22.49 -35.11
N GLU A 23 -0.69 -21.53 -34.30
CA GLU A 23 0.13 -20.40 -33.90
C GLU A 23 1.22 -20.84 -32.92
N LYS A 24 2.47 -20.71 -33.35
CA LYS A 24 3.65 -21.01 -32.52
C LYS A 24 3.64 -20.20 -31.22
N GLN A 25 3.46 -20.89 -30.09
CA GLN A 25 3.61 -20.35 -28.74
C GLN A 25 5.00 -20.64 -28.19
N GLY A 26 5.40 -19.88 -27.16
CA GLY A 26 6.55 -20.22 -26.32
C GLY A 26 6.12 -21.10 -25.14
N ASP A 27 7.09 -21.77 -24.52
CA ASP A 27 6.90 -22.45 -23.24
C ASP A 27 7.63 -21.68 -22.14
N ALA A 28 6.99 -21.56 -20.98
CA ALA A 28 7.65 -21.08 -19.77
C ALA A 28 8.84 -21.99 -19.43
N PRO A 29 10.00 -21.43 -19.02
CA PRO A 29 11.14 -22.25 -18.62
C PRO A 29 10.78 -23.20 -17.49
N LYS A 30 11.11 -24.49 -17.69
CA LYS A 30 11.00 -25.50 -16.64
C LYS A 30 12.16 -25.34 -15.68
N ASN A 31 11.86 -25.23 -14.37
CA ASN A 31 12.85 -25.12 -13.30
C ASN A 31 13.88 -23.99 -13.54
N PRO A 32 13.45 -22.73 -13.62
CA PRO A 32 14.37 -21.62 -13.82
C PRO A 32 15.49 -21.61 -12.76
N PRO A 33 16.72 -21.22 -13.15
CA PRO A 33 17.86 -21.26 -12.25
C PRO A 33 17.64 -20.35 -11.03
N VAL A 34 18.27 -20.72 -9.91
CA VAL A 34 18.43 -19.80 -8.78
C VAL A 34 19.49 -18.78 -9.17
N ARG A 35 19.25 -17.52 -8.80
CA ARG A 35 20.22 -16.45 -8.98
C ARG A 35 21.51 -16.76 -8.22
N GLN A 36 22.67 -16.57 -8.84
CA GLN A 36 23.97 -16.84 -8.18
C GLN A 36 24.57 -15.58 -7.54
N GLU A 37 24.39 -14.41 -8.15
CA GLU A 37 24.92 -13.13 -7.69
C GLU A 37 23.85 -12.04 -7.79
N PRO A 38 23.92 -10.95 -7.00
CA PRO A 38 24.93 -10.69 -5.96
C PRO A 38 24.69 -11.48 -4.68
N GLY A 39 25.65 -11.45 -3.76
CA GLY A 39 25.65 -12.17 -2.49
C GLY A 39 25.73 -11.26 -1.24
N PRO A 40 26.18 -11.82 -0.09
CA PRO A 40 26.24 -11.12 1.19
C PRO A 40 27.05 -9.81 1.20
N GLU A 41 27.99 -9.62 0.27
CA GLU A 41 28.80 -8.41 0.12
C GLU A 41 27.96 -7.13 -0.08
N VAL A 42 26.72 -7.27 -0.56
CA VAL A 42 25.76 -6.16 -0.68
C VAL A 42 25.46 -5.53 0.69
N LEU A 43 25.45 -6.31 1.77
CA LEU A 43 25.21 -5.78 3.12
C LEU A 43 26.35 -4.88 3.60
N ASP A 44 27.58 -5.14 3.17
CA ASP A 44 28.71 -4.25 3.48
C ASP A 44 28.63 -2.94 2.70
N GLN A 45 28.16 -2.98 1.46
CA GLN A 45 27.88 -1.77 0.69
C GLN A 45 26.78 -0.92 1.34
N VAL A 46 25.75 -1.56 1.90
CA VAL A 46 24.73 -0.88 2.72
C VAL A 46 25.36 -0.19 3.92
N ARG A 47 26.16 -0.91 4.73
CA ARG A 47 26.84 -0.36 5.91
C ARG A 47 27.74 0.83 5.52
N GLN A 48 28.51 0.70 4.45
CA GLN A 48 29.38 1.78 3.96
C GLN A 48 28.60 3.03 3.57
N ARG A 49 27.50 2.88 2.82
CA ARG A 49 26.65 4.01 2.41
C ARG A 49 26.02 4.69 3.62
N VAL A 50 25.39 3.93 4.51
CA VAL A 50 24.73 4.46 5.71
C VAL A 50 25.74 5.16 6.62
N ASN A 51 26.88 4.54 6.89
CA ASN A 51 27.90 5.10 7.79
C ASN A 51 28.55 6.37 7.21
N ARG A 52 28.70 6.46 5.88
CA ARG A 52 29.13 7.70 5.21
C ARG A 52 28.16 8.83 5.50
N GLU A 53 26.86 8.59 5.33
CA GLU A 53 25.83 9.61 5.55
C GLU A 53 25.73 10.02 7.01
N VAL A 54 25.80 9.06 7.94
CA VAL A 54 25.86 9.31 9.39
C VAL A 54 27.08 10.18 9.74
N ASN A 55 28.27 9.85 9.23
CA ASN A 55 29.47 10.64 9.48
C ASN A 55 29.34 12.07 8.95
N ASN A 56 28.78 12.25 7.74
CA ASN A 56 28.52 13.57 7.17
C ASN A 56 27.65 14.45 8.09
N PHE A 57 26.62 13.86 8.70
CA PHE A 57 25.76 14.59 9.63
C PHE A 57 26.42 14.85 10.98
N LEU A 58 27.20 13.90 11.51
CA LEU A 58 27.98 14.09 12.73
C LEU A 58 29.03 15.20 12.59
N SER A 59 29.57 15.41 11.40
CA SER A 59 30.54 16.48 11.10
C SER A 59 29.92 17.75 10.52
N SER A 60 28.60 17.85 10.42
CA SER A 60 27.95 18.98 9.75
C SER A 60 28.05 20.26 10.58
N GLU A 61 28.70 21.28 10.02
CA GLU A 61 28.73 22.62 10.62
C GLU A 61 27.34 23.30 10.58
N LYS A 62 26.49 22.94 9.62
CA LYS A 62 25.13 23.47 9.49
C LYS A 62 24.13 22.66 10.31
N PRO A 63 23.08 23.30 10.86
CA PRO A 63 21.91 22.59 11.37
C PRO A 63 21.34 21.62 10.33
N LEU A 64 20.91 20.45 10.79
CA LEU A 64 20.25 19.43 10.00
C LEU A 64 18.77 19.79 9.79
N ASN A 65 18.21 19.43 8.64
CA ASN A 65 16.75 19.47 8.46
C ASN A 65 16.06 18.32 9.23
N GLN A 66 14.73 18.33 9.32
CA GLN A 66 14.04 17.33 10.15
C GLN A 66 14.25 15.89 9.72
N MET A 67 14.35 15.59 8.42
CA MET A 67 14.57 14.21 7.97
C MET A 67 16.00 13.73 8.23
N GLN A 68 16.98 14.64 8.18
CA GLN A 68 18.36 14.36 8.59
C GLN A 68 18.46 14.13 10.09
N MET A 69 17.79 14.95 10.92
CA MET A 69 17.68 14.71 12.35
C MET A 69 17.01 13.36 12.63
N TYR A 70 15.93 13.05 11.93
CA TYR A 70 15.18 11.81 12.12
C TYR A 70 16.02 10.57 11.80
N PHE A 71 16.74 10.59 10.69
CA PHE A 71 17.70 9.54 10.35
C PHE A 71 18.80 9.40 11.40
N LEU A 72 19.41 10.50 11.84
CA LEU A 72 20.48 10.48 12.84
C LEU A 72 20.00 9.96 14.21
N ALA A 73 18.79 10.35 14.64
CA ALA A 73 18.17 9.87 15.87
C ALA A 73 17.85 8.37 15.83
N ARG A 74 17.42 7.84 14.67
CA ARG A 74 17.25 6.39 14.49
C ARG A 74 18.61 5.68 14.52
N ALA A 75 19.62 6.20 13.83
CA ALA A 75 20.96 5.63 13.78
C ALA A 75 21.62 5.56 15.18
N TYR A 76 21.31 6.50 16.08
CA TYR A 76 21.78 6.47 17.47
C TYR A 76 21.50 5.14 18.21
N HIS A 77 20.46 4.41 17.81
CA HIS A 77 20.06 3.14 18.40
C HIS A 77 20.59 1.90 17.65
N VAL A 78 21.31 2.08 16.54
CA VAL A 78 21.78 0.99 15.66
C VAL A 78 23.27 0.72 15.87
N LYS A 79 23.59 -0.46 16.43
CA LYS A 79 24.91 -0.84 16.98
C LYS A 79 26.08 -0.69 16.01
N TRP A 80 25.86 -0.93 14.72
CA TRP A 80 26.93 -0.93 13.72
C TRP A 80 27.19 0.45 13.09
N THR A 81 26.44 1.49 13.50
CA THR A 81 26.62 2.85 12.98
C THR A 81 27.54 3.69 13.87
N PRO A 82 28.26 4.69 13.31
CA PRO A 82 29.06 5.65 14.09
C PRO A 82 28.24 6.54 15.05
N ALA A 83 26.93 6.61 14.86
CA ALA A 83 26.04 7.36 15.74
C ALA A 83 25.66 6.57 17.00
N TYR A 84 25.91 5.25 17.05
CA TYR A 84 25.48 4.42 18.15
C TYR A 84 25.94 4.96 19.51
N ARG A 85 25.00 5.44 20.31
CA ARG A 85 25.27 6.06 21.62
C ARG A 85 26.30 7.20 21.60
N ASN A 86 26.43 7.90 20.48
CA ASN A 86 27.41 8.96 20.29
C ASN A 86 26.81 10.32 20.70
N GLU A 87 27.39 10.97 21.72
CA GLU A 87 26.92 12.27 22.21
C GLU A 87 26.95 13.38 21.15
N ARG A 88 27.83 13.29 20.14
CA ARG A 88 27.84 14.23 19.02
C ARG A 88 26.54 14.19 18.22
N ALA A 89 25.89 13.03 18.12
CA ALA A 89 24.58 12.91 17.48
C ALA A 89 23.53 13.71 18.26
N VAL A 90 23.54 13.61 19.60
CA VAL A 90 22.64 14.34 20.50
C VAL A 90 22.87 15.84 20.37
N ALA A 91 24.12 16.29 20.40
CA ALA A 91 24.46 17.71 20.24
C ALA A 91 24.02 18.26 18.88
N GLN A 92 24.23 17.51 17.80
CA GLN A 92 23.82 17.91 16.46
C GLN A 92 22.29 17.98 16.34
N VAL A 93 21.55 17.02 16.91
CA VAL A 93 20.08 17.05 16.96
C VAL A 93 19.59 18.26 17.74
N LEU A 94 20.14 18.52 18.93
CA LEU A 94 19.75 19.65 19.78
C LEU A 94 19.93 20.99 19.06
N LYS A 95 21.11 21.21 18.46
CA LYS A 95 21.41 22.39 17.62
C LYS A 95 20.39 22.56 16.48
N SER A 96 19.98 21.45 15.89
CA SER A 96 19.09 21.45 14.73
C SER A 96 17.63 21.67 15.10
N LEU A 97 17.17 21.18 16.25
CA LEU A 97 15.86 21.49 16.82
C LEU A 97 15.75 22.97 17.19
N ASP A 98 16.79 23.56 17.79
CA ASP A 98 16.84 25.00 18.10
C ASP A 98 16.70 25.84 16.82
N ALA A 99 17.43 25.47 15.76
CA ALA A 99 17.35 26.14 14.46
C ALA A 99 15.98 25.98 13.77
N LEU A 100 15.39 24.78 13.83
CA LEU A 100 14.06 24.50 13.30
C LEU A 100 12.99 25.35 14.01
N PHE A 101 13.07 25.48 15.33
CA PHE A 101 12.15 26.32 16.07
C PHE A 101 12.29 27.80 15.71
N ALA A 102 13.51 28.32 15.59
CA ALA A 102 13.75 29.69 15.13
C ALA A 102 13.16 29.93 13.71
N ALA A 103 13.29 28.95 12.81
CA ALA A 103 12.68 29.00 11.49
C ALA A 103 11.14 28.96 11.54
N TYR A 104 10.57 28.10 12.40
CA TYR A 104 9.12 28.04 12.64
C TYR A 104 8.57 29.37 13.19
N ARG A 105 9.31 30.04 14.07
CA ARG A 105 8.93 31.36 14.60
C ARG A 105 8.82 32.42 13.52
N GLN A 106 9.67 32.36 12.50
CA GLN A 106 9.61 33.24 11.34
C GLN A 106 8.53 32.81 10.34
N ASN A 107 8.27 31.50 10.24
CA ASN A 107 7.26 30.92 9.36
C ASN A 107 6.46 29.81 10.05
N PRO A 108 5.34 30.15 10.73
CA PRO A 108 4.53 29.15 11.43
C PRO A 108 3.94 28.05 10.54
N ARG A 109 3.89 28.26 9.21
CA ARG A 109 3.42 27.25 8.26
C ARG A 109 4.30 26.02 8.20
N LEU A 110 5.53 26.06 8.75
CA LEU A 110 6.35 24.85 8.89
C LEU A 110 5.67 23.79 9.77
N ALA A 111 4.80 24.18 10.71
CA ALA A 111 3.98 23.23 11.45
C ALA A 111 2.96 22.47 10.58
N GLU A 112 2.53 23.08 9.48
CA GLU A 112 1.60 22.49 8.51
C GLU A 112 2.35 21.70 7.42
N ALA A 113 3.46 22.26 6.93
CA ALA A 113 4.11 21.86 5.68
C ALA A 113 5.61 22.20 5.68
N GLU A 114 6.42 21.41 6.39
CA GLU A 114 7.88 21.56 6.40
C GLU A 114 8.51 20.91 5.14
N PRO A 115 9.33 21.65 4.37
CA PRO A 115 9.67 21.31 2.98
C PRO A 115 10.72 20.20 2.80
N SER A 116 11.27 19.61 3.86
CA SER A 116 12.27 18.53 3.73
C SER A 116 11.64 17.15 3.47
N THR A 117 10.32 17.07 3.41
CA THR A 117 9.55 15.87 3.03
C THR A 117 8.89 16.06 1.67
N TYR A 118 8.55 14.94 1.02
CA TYR A 118 7.69 14.96 -0.16
C TYR A 118 6.25 15.19 0.31
N ASN A 119 5.47 15.97 -0.44
CA ASN A 119 4.13 16.42 0.00
C ASN A 119 4.16 16.92 1.46
N PRO A 120 4.89 18.02 1.74
CA PRO A 120 5.12 18.55 3.09
C PRO A 120 3.90 18.58 4.00
N GLU A 121 2.74 18.86 3.41
CA GLU A 121 1.45 18.97 4.09
C GLU A 121 0.87 17.63 4.59
N TRP A 122 1.59 16.52 4.42
CA TRP A 122 1.24 15.20 4.97
C TRP A 122 2.07 14.86 6.21
N PHE A 123 3.18 15.55 6.46
CA PHE A 123 4.12 15.20 7.53
C PHE A 123 4.16 16.23 8.65
N GLY A 124 4.07 17.53 8.29
CA GLY A 124 4.30 18.64 9.22
C GLY A 124 5.65 18.52 9.92
N LEU A 125 5.65 18.73 11.24
CA LEU A 125 6.81 18.57 12.13
C LEU A 125 6.83 17.22 12.86
N GLY A 126 6.01 16.26 12.44
CA GLY A 126 5.92 14.92 12.99
C GLY A 126 7.25 14.20 13.20
N PRO A 127 8.12 14.11 12.16
CA PRO A 127 9.45 13.53 12.29
C PRO A 127 10.29 14.16 13.41
N SER A 128 10.18 15.47 13.62
CA SER A 128 10.87 16.16 14.73
C SER A 128 10.30 15.80 16.10
N GLY A 129 8.98 15.57 16.18
CA GLY A 129 8.35 15.00 17.37
C GLY A 129 8.90 13.61 17.71
N ASP A 130 9.12 12.77 16.69
CA ASP A 130 9.70 11.44 16.88
C ASP A 130 11.19 11.49 17.24
N VAL A 131 11.95 12.45 16.71
CA VAL A 131 13.34 12.72 17.14
C VAL A 131 13.41 12.98 18.64
N ILE A 132 12.53 13.85 19.14
CA ILE A 132 12.45 14.18 20.57
C ILE A 132 12.11 12.93 21.39
N ARG A 133 11.17 12.09 20.91
CA ARG A 133 10.82 10.82 21.56
C ARG A 133 11.99 9.83 21.58
N LEU A 134 12.65 9.63 20.45
CA LEU A 134 13.73 8.66 20.30
C LEU A 134 14.96 9.00 21.16
N LEU A 135 15.19 10.29 21.43
CA LEU A 135 16.30 10.78 22.24
C LEU A 135 15.83 11.41 23.56
N ALA A 136 14.64 11.04 24.06
CA ALA A 136 14.02 11.68 25.22
C ALA A 136 14.95 11.72 26.44
N GLU A 137 15.58 10.59 26.77
CA GLU A 137 16.54 10.50 27.89
C GLU A 137 17.78 11.37 27.67
N GLN A 138 18.28 11.43 26.43
CA GLN A 138 19.49 12.18 26.08
C GLN A 138 19.24 13.69 26.04
N LEU A 139 18.04 14.11 25.63
CA LEU A 139 17.67 15.53 25.50
C LEU A 139 17.23 16.13 26.84
N LYS A 140 16.74 15.30 27.78
CA LYS A 140 16.21 15.72 29.07
C LYS A 140 17.05 16.76 29.81
N PRO A 141 18.40 16.66 29.90
CA PRO A 141 19.21 17.65 30.61
C PRO A 141 19.20 19.06 30.00
N PHE A 142 18.81 19.20 28.73
CA PHE A 142 18.91 20.44 27.96
C PHE A 142 17.56 21.12 27.72
N LEU A 143 16.45 20.47 28.08
CA LEU A 143 15.10 20.95 27.74
C LEU A 143 14.74 22.25 28.46
N ASP A 144 15.32 22.51 29.63
CA ASP A 144 15.00 23.70 30.43
C ASP A 144 15.95 24.88 30.18
N ASP A 145 16.96 24.69 29.31
CA ASP A 145 17.82 25.77 28.84
C ASP A 145 17.04 26.81 28.04
N VAL A 146 17.46 28.07 28.17
CA VAL A 146 16.87 29.20 27.48
C VAL A 146 17.59 29.46 26.15
N ILE A 147 16.83 29.46 25.07
CA ILE A 147 17.30 29.73 23.70
C ILE A 147 16.71 31.05 23.17
N ASP A 148 17.33 31.60 22.13
CA ASP A 148 16.75 32.66 21.32
C ASP A 148 15.58 32.10 20.51
N ASN A 149 14.45 32.80 20.48
CA ASN A 149 13.28 32.41 19.69
C ASN A 149 13.38 32.81 18.21
N GLY A 150 14.49 33.40 17.76
CA GLY A 150 14.69 33.88 16.39
C GLY A 150 14.09 35.25 16.10
N LEU A 151 13.53 35.92 17.11
CA LEU A 151 12.91 37.25 17.08
C LEU A 151 13.40 38.14 18.24
N SER A 152 14.62 37.91 18.73
CA SER A 152 15.23 38.65 19.85
C SER A 152 14.50 38.52 21.20
N ALA A 153 13.73 37.45 21.39
CA ALA A 153 13.12 37.07 22.66
C ALA A 153 13.65 35.70 23.13
N LYS A 154 13.50 35.43 24.43
CA LYS A 154 14.02 34.21 25.07
C LYS A 154 12.89 33.25 25.43
N ILE A 155 13.13 31.95 25.25
CA ILE A 155 12.17 30.88 25.58
C ILE A 155 12.94 29.61 25.99
N SER A 156 12.39 28.78 26.88
CA SER A 156 13.00 27.48 27.14
C SER A 156 12.80 26.53 25.96
N ARG A 157 13.74 25.61 25.71
CA ARG A 157 13.58 24.59 24.66
C ARG A 157 12.30 23.79 24.83
N ARG A 158 11.95 23.45 26.08
CA ARG A 158 10.71 22.77 26.44
C ARG A 158 9.48 23.49 25.90
N ALA A 159 9.38 24.79 26.18
CA ALA A 159 8.25 25.59 25.74
C ALA A 159 8.25 25.79 24.20
N ALA A 160 9.43 25.99 23.62
CA ALA A 160 9.62 26.12 22.18
C ALA A 160 9.14 24.88 21.41
N PHE A 161 9.63 23.70 21.80
CA PHE A 161 9.30 22.45 21.13
C PHE A 161 7.84 22.04 21.38
N SER A 162 7.30 22.29 22.59
CA SER A 162 5.88 22.11 22.91
C SER A 162 5.00 22.93 21.96
N GLU A 163 5.32 24.21 21.75
CA GLU A 163 4.53 25.10 20.92
C GLU A 163 4.41 24.62 19.47
N MET A 164 5.54 24.41 18.78
CA MET A 164 5.52 24.05 17.35
C MET A 164 4.86 22.68 17.10
N LEU A 165 5.03 21.72 18.01
CA LEU A 165 4.46 20.38 17.87
C LEU A 165 2.96 20.33 18.19
N VAL A 166 2.48 21.14 19.15
CA VAL A 166 1.04 21.28 19.41
C VAL A 166 0.34 21.89 18.19
N VAL A 167 0.92 22.93 17.59
CA VAL A 167 0.36 23.55 16.37
C VAL A 167 0.33 22.55 15.21
N CYS A 168 1.41 21.79 15.00
CA CYS A 168 1.45 20.72 14.00
C CYS A 168 0.33 19.70 14.20
N ARG A 169 0.28 19.07 15.39
CA ARG A 169 -0.72 18.05 15.72
C ARG A 169 -2.14 18.55 15.50
N ASP A 170 -2.46 19.72 16.04
CA ASP A 170 -3.83 20.23 16.02
C ASP A 170 -4.27 20.71 14.63
N TRP A 171 -3.32 21.15 13.80
CA TRP A 171 -3.59 21.41 12.38
C TRP A 171 -3.87 20.10 11.63
N HIS A 172 -3.02 19.08 11.75
CA HIS A 172 -3.18 17.82 11.00
C HIS A 172 -4.43 17.04 11.39
N ARG A 173 -4.87 17.11 12.66
CA ARG A 173 -6.17 16.56 13.12
C ARG A 173 -7.36 17.14 12.36
N LYS A 174 -7.22 18.39 11.91
CA LYS A 174 -8.23 19.17 11.19
C LYS A 174 -8.09 19.10 9.66
N HIS A 175 -7.08 18.40 9.14
CA HIS A 175 -6.76 18.32 7.71
C HIS A 175 -6.40 16.89 7.28
N ARG A 176 -7.10 15.89 7.84
CA ARG A 176 -6.89 14.47 7.53
C ARG A 176 -7.23 14.15 6.07
N ARG A 177 -6.63 13.08 5.56
CA ARG A 177 -6.71 12.64 4.17
C ARG A 177 -7.57 11.38 4.06
N LEU A 178 -8.19 11.13 2.90
CA LEU A 178 -9.05 9.95 2.73
C LEU A 178 -8.32 8.74 2.16
N TYR A 179 -7.49 8.90 1.13
CA TYR A 179 -6.78 7.76 0.53
C TYR A 179 -5.86 7.08 1.54
N THR A 180 -5.82 5.74 1.53
CA THR A 180 -5.19 4.91 2.58
C THR A 180 -3.76 5.32 2.90
N ASN A 181 -2.89 5.45 1.90
CA ASN A 181 -1.51 5.86 2.13
C ASN A 181 -1.39 7.29 2.68
N GLN A 182 -2.21 8.22 2.17
CA GLN A 182 -2.18 9.62 2.59
C GLN A 182 -2.67 9.78 4.04
N SER A 183 -3.71 9.03 4.42
CA SER A 183 -4.25 9.03 5.78
C SER A 183 -3.25 8.44 6.76
N MET A 184 -2.63 7.30 6.41
CA MET A 184 -1.58 6.68 7.22
C MET A 184 -0.40 7.62 7.46
N ILE A 185 0.09 8.33 6.43
CA ILE A 185 1.19 9.29 6.58
C ILE A 185 0.79 10.46 7.48
N ASN A 186 -0.36 11.09 7.22
CA ASN A 186 -0.85 12.20 8.02
C ASN A 186 -1.06 11.82 9.50
N ASP A 187 -1.73 10.70 9.73
CA ASP A 187 -2.11 10.28 11.07
C ASP A 187 -0.89 9.76 11.86
N LEU A 188 0.08 9.13 11.19
CA LEU A 188 1.36 8.77 11.78
C LEU A 188 2.20 10.00 12.11
N TYR A 189 2.61 10.76 11.09
CA TYR A 189 3.59 11.82 11.25
C TYR A 189 2.96 13.08 11.84
N GLY A 190 2.02 13.68 11.12
CA GLY A 190 1.43 14.97 11.46
C GLY A 190 0.68 14.96 12.81
N ILE A 191 0.10 13.83 13.21
CA ILE A 191 -0.69 13.70 14.44
C ILE A 191 0.06 12.91 15.52
N TYR A 192 0.27 11.60 15.31
CA TYR A 192 0.71 10.71 16.40
C TYR A 192 2.13 11.01 16.85
N LEU A 193 3.10 11.10 15.93
CA LEU A 193 4.50 11.38 16.25
C LEU A 193 4.71 12.81 16.78
N ALA A 194 4.00 13.80 16.25
CA ALA A 194 3.95 15.14 16.83
C ALA A 194 3.46 15.08 18.29
N ASN A 195 2.37 14.35 18.57
CA ASN A 195 1.85 14.19 19.93
C ASN A 195 2.83 13.45 20.86
N ARG A 196 3.55 12.44 20.36
CA ARG A 196 4.58 11.75 21.16
C ARG A 196 5.72 12.70 21.55
N GLY A 197 6.13 13.60 20.66
CA GLY A 197 7.08 14.66 21.00
C GLY A 197 6.53 15.60 22.08
N VAL A 198 5.27 16.05 21.95
CA VAL A 198 4.59 16.85 22.99
C VAL A 198 4.56 16.11 24.32
N ALA A 199 4.26 14.82 24.34
CA ALA A 199 4.23 14.02 25.57
C ALA A 199 5.58 13.95 26.29
N VAL A 200 6.71 14.11 25.58
CA VAL A 200 8.04 14.17 26.21
C VAL A 200 8.32 15.55 26.80
N VAL A 201 8.02 16.63 26.06
CA VAL A 201 8.41 17.99 26.48
C VAL A 201 7.36 18.65 27.40
N ASP A 202 6.08 18.41 27.15
CA ASP A 202 4.95 19.02 27.85
C ASP A 202 3.75 18.04 27.92
N PRO A 203 3.80 17.06 28.85
CA PRO A 203 2.74 16.06 29.00
C PRO A 203 1.34 16.66 29.24
N THR A 204 1.26 17.88 29.79
CA THR A 204 -0.02 18.54 30.10
C THR A 204 -0.78 18.99 28.86
N LYS A 205 -0.09 19.18 27.73
CA LYS A 205 -0.68 19.52 26.43
C LYS A 205 -0.78 18.33 25.47
N ALA A 206 -0.25 17.18 25.85
CA ALA A 206 -0.34 15.98 25.03
C ALA A 206 -1.76 15.40 25.05
N LEU A 207 -2.21 14.88 23.92
CA LEU A 207 -3.39 14.03 23.91
C LEU A 207 -3.08 12.77 24.70
N PRO A 208 -4.04 12.25 25.50
CA PRO A 208 -3.93 10.93 26.09
C PRO A 208 -3.62 9.89 25.02
N GLU A 209 -2.77 8.91 25.34
CA GLU A 209 -2.32 7.89 24.38
C GLU A 209 -3.49 7.18 23.69
N LYS A 210 -4.56 6.87 24.42
CA LYS A 210 -5.78 6.27 23.86
C LYS A 210 -6.42 7.15 22.78
N GLU A 211 -6.42 8.47 22.93
CA GLU A 211 -6.96 9.40 21.94
C GLU A 211 -6.04 9.54 20.74
N ALA A 212 -4.72 9.56 20.95
CA ALA A 212 -3.74 9.61 19.86
C ALA A 212 -3.73 8.31 19.03
N LEU A 213 -3.77 7.14 19.67
CA LEU A 213 -3.81 5.83 19.01
C LEU A 213 -5.04 5.64 18.12
N ARG A 214 -6.16 6.29 18.46
CA ARG A 214 -7.38 6.25 17.66
C ARG A 214 -7.12 6.60 16.20
N TYR A 215 -6.35 7.65 15.93
CA TYR A 215 -6.03 8.05 14.55
C TYR A 215 -5.30 6.95 13.78
N LEU A 216 -4.35 6.26 14.42
CA LEU A 216 -3.66 5.14 13.82
C LEU A 216 -4.62 3.98 13.54
N TYR A 217 -5.45 3.59 14.52
CA TYR A 217 -6.44 2.52 14.36
C TYR A 217 -7.44 2.81 13.22
N GLU A 218 -7.91 4.05 13.08
CA GLU A 218 -8.77 4.45 11.98
C GLU A 218 -8.05 4.35 10.62
N SER A 219 -6.79 4.81 10.55
CA SER A 219 -5.99 4.80 9.30
C SER A 219 -5.68 3.39 8.78
N ILE A 220 -5.61 2.40 9.69
CA ILE A 220 -5.34 0.99 9.35
C ILE A 220 -6.59 0.10 9.46
N GLY A 221 -7.79 0.68 9.50
CA GLY A 221 -9.04 -0.08 9.46
C GLY A 221 -9.27 -1.01 10.66
N LEU A 222 -8.75 -0.67 11.84
CA LEU A 222 -9.15 -1.29 13.11
C LEU A 222 -10.38 -0.59 13.71
N GLU A 223 -10.60 0.68 13.38
CA GLU A 223 -11.79 1.47 13.72
C GLU A 223 -12.38 2.14 12.48
N PRO A 224 -13.69 2.49 12.49
CA PRO A 224 -14.30 3.23 11.39
C PRO A 224 -13.65 4.61 11.23
N TRP A 225 -13.40 4.99 9.98
CA TRP A 225 -12.78 6.26 9.58
C TRP A 225 -13.64 7.46 9.94
N ARG A 226 -13.13 8.42 10.74
CA ARG A 226 -13.92 9.55 11.25
C ARG A 226 -13.74 10.90 10.58
N ASP A 227 -12.99 10.94 9.48
CA ASP A 227 -12.59 12.20 8.82
C ASP A 227 -11.83 13.14 9.77
N SER A 228 -11.64 14.39 9.37
CA SER A 228 -11.00 15.45 10.17
C SER A 228 -11.84 15.85 11.38
N ASP A 229 -11.18 16.21 12.48
CA ASP A 229 -11.82 16.74 13.67
C ASP A 229 -12.65 18.01 13.35
N PRO A 230 -13.70 18.32 14.14
CA PRO A 230 -14.55 19.50 13.92
C PRO A 230 -13.80 20.82 13.77
N GLY A 231 -14.30 21.69 12.88
CA GLY A 231 -13.66 22.96 12.54
C GLY A 231 -12.44 22.84 11.61
N GLY A 232 -12.18 21.64 11.09
CA GLY A 232 -11.16 21.40 10.08
C GLY A 232 -11.58 21.72 8.65
N ALA A 233 -10.59 22.04 7.80
CA ALA A 233 -10.81 22.17 6.37
C ALA A 233 -10.45 20.84 5.71
N ALA A 234 -11.45 20.17 5.17
CA ALA A 234 -11.21 18.96 4.42
C ALA A 234 -10.36 19.30 3.17
N PRO A 235 -9.35 18.49 2.79
CA PRO A 235 -8.54 18.71 1.60
C PRO A 235 -9.41 18.88 0.33
N SER A 236 -8.84 19.32 -0.80
CA SER A 236 -9.59 19.51 -2.06
C SER A 236 -10.41 18.27 -2.45
N GLU A 237 -9.87 17.08 -2.15
CA GLU A 237 -10.51 15.77 -2.32
C GLU A 237 -11.66 15.50 -1.34
N ALA A 238 -11.90 16.35 -0.35
CA ALA A 238 -12.72 16.08 0.83
C ALA A 238 -13.70 17.20 1.26
N LYS A 239 -13.85 18.33 0.55
CA LYS A 239 -14.70 19.48 0.98
C LYS A 239 -16.05 19.11 1.67
N GLY A 240 -16.03 19.09 3.01
CA GLY A 240 -17.16 19.05 3.95
C GLY A 240 -17.63 17.66 4.38
N GLY A 241 -17.09 17.19 5.51
CA GLY A 241 -17.54 16.02 6.28
C GLY A 241 -17.32 14.66 5.61
N TRP A 242 -17.57 13.58 6.38
CA TRP A 242 -17.43 12.17 6.02
C TRP A 242 -17.90 11.88 4.59
N LYS A 243 -17.00 11.97 3.60
CA LYS A 243 -17.31 11.68 2.18
C LYS A 243 -17.72 10.23 1.94
N VAL A 244 -17.51 9.39 2.94
CA VAL A 244 -17.71 7.95 2.91
C VAL A 244 -18.73 7.46 3.95
N GLY A 245 -19.42 8.38 4.64
CA GLY A 245 -20.35 8.03 5.71
C GLY A 245 -19.66 7.47 6.96
N THR A 246 -20.43 7.11 7.98
CA THR A 246 -19.91 6.69 9.29
C THR A 246 -19.47 5.24 9.38
N ASN A 247 -19.74 4.46 8.33
CA ASN A 247 -19.50 3.02 8.26
C ASN A 247 -18.46 2.69 7.18
N TYR A 248 -17.31 3.37 7.22
CA TYR A 248 -16.20 3.17 6.29
C TYR A 248 -14.92 2.77 7.03
N TRP A 249 -14.20 1.80 6.48
CA TRP A 249 -12.90 1.36 6.95
C TRP A 249 -11.89 1.49 5.82
N GLN A 250 -10.69 1.97 6.16
CA GLN A 250 -9.56 2.14 5.25
C GLN A 250 -9.06 0.82 4.67
N LEU A 251 -9.20 -0.27 5.43
CA LEU A 251 -8.87 -1.62 4.99
C LEU A 251 -10.12 -2.49 4.92
N THR A 252 -10.12 -3.50 4.05
CA THR A 252 -11.14 -4.55 4.00
C THR A 252 -11.05 -5.41 5.26
N ALA A 253 -12.12 -6.14 5.58
CA ALA A 253 -12.10 -7.13 6.65
C ALA A 253 -10.95 -8.15 6.47
N LYS A 254 -10.62 -8.49 5.21
CA LYS A 254 -9.55 -9.42 4.82
C LYS A 254 -8.15 -8.80 4.77
N GLY A 255 -8.01 -7.48 4.98
CA GLY A 255 -6.71 -6.81 5.13
C GLY A 255 -6.12 -6.21 3.85
N LEU A 256 -6.93 -6.03 2.80
CA LEU A 256 -6.52 -5.23 1.64
C LEU A 256 -6.84 -3.75 1.85
N THR A 257 -6.09 -2.87 1.21
CA THR A 257 -6.33 -1.42 1.26
C THR A 257 -7.43 -1.02 0.29
N LYS A 258 -8.39 -0.25 0.80
CA LYS A 258 -9.56 0.21 0.05
C LYS A 258 -9.41 1.64 -0.42
N GLU A 259 -9.51 1.84 -1.72
CA GLU A 259 -9.70 3.17 -2.31
C GLU A 259 -10.96 3.16 -3.20
N LEU A 260 -10.85 3.63 -4.44
CA LEU A 260 -11.88 3.48 -5.47
C LEU A 260 -12.01 2.03 -5.96
N GLY A 261 -11.05 1.19 -5.63
CA GLY A 261 -10.97 -0.25 -5.89
C GLY A 261 -9.67 -0.80 -5.28
N TYR A 262 -9.38 -2.07 -5.54
CA TYR A 262 -8.14 -2.70 -5.10
C TYR A 262 -6.90 -1.96 -5.59
N VAL A 263 -5.99 -1.58 -4.69
CA VAL A 263 -4.68 -1.00 -5.05
C VAL A 263 -3.58 -2.02 -4.73
N GLY A 264 -3.12 -2.69 -5.77
CA GLY A 264 -2.28 -3.90 -5.67
C GLY A 264 -0.80 -3.64 -5.57
N TYR A 265 -0.33 -2.48 -6.05
CA TYR A 265 1.09 -2.15 -6.12
C TYR A 265 1.44 -0.87 -5.37
N TYR A 266 1.10 0.31 -5.89
CA TYR A 266 1.44 1.57 -5.23
C TYR A 266 0.77 1.71 -3.86
N GLY A 267 -0.46 1.19 -3.75
CA GLY A 267 -1.22 1.14 -2.49
C GLY A 267 -0.92 -0.09 -1.63
N GLU A 268 0.05 -0.92 -1.98
CA GLU A 268 0.62 -1.87 -1.03
C GLU A 268 1.54 -1.09 -0.08
N VAL A 269 1.05 -0.89 1.14
CA VAL A 269 1.60 0.01 2.18
C VAL A 269 2.02 -0.73 3.45
N LEU A 270 2.52 -1.96 3.31
CA LEU A 270 3.03 -2.74 4.44
C LEU A 270 4.14 -1.98 5.19
N ASP A 271 4.98 -1.24 4.46
CA ASP A 271 6.01 -0.35 5.01
C ASP A 271 5.43 0.73 5.93
N TRP A 272 4.36 1.40 5.52
CA TRP A 272 3.71 2.43 6.34
C TRP A 272 3.02 1.85 7.58
N VAL A 273 2.35 0.71 7.46
CA VAL A 273 1.74 0.05 8.63
C VAL A 273 2.80 -0.49 9.58
N THR A 274 3.96 -0.90 9.07
CA THR A 274 5.13 -1.25 9.89
C THR A 274 5.69 -0.04 10.62
N ALA A 275 5.80 1.13 9.96
CA ALA A 275 6.20 2.38 10.62
C ALA A 275 5.19 2.80 11.71
N ILE A 276 3.89 2.60 11.46
CA ILE A 276 2.82 2.80 12.45
C ILE A 276 3.02 1.87 13.67
N TYR A 277 3.31 0.58 13.44
CA TYR A 277 3.61 -0.36 14.51
C TYR A 277 4.84 0.08 15.32
N ASP A 278 5.95 0.41 14.64
CA ASP A 278 7.19 0.81 15.28
C ASP A 278 7.05 2.11 16.10
N ALA A 279 6.22 3.05 15.65
CA ALA A 279 5.93 4.29 16.38
C ALA A 279 5.25 4.02 17.74
N THR A 280 4.47 2.95 17.86
CA THR A 280 3.79 2.58 19.13
C THR A 280 4.70 1.86 20.12
N ARG A 281 5.95 1.55 19.76
CA ARG A 281 6.89 0.91 20.70
C ARG A 281 7.19 1.85 21.87
N PRO A 282 7.20 1.34 23.12
CA PRO A 282 7.54 2.15 24.28
C PRO A 282 9.04 2.50 24.30
N ALA A 283 9.89 1.61 23.80
CA ALA A 283 11.34 1.79 23.68
C ALA A 283 11.91 0.92 22.53
N PRO A 284 13.12 1.20 22.02
CA PRO A 284 13.81 0.33 21.06
C PRO A 284 13.91 -1.12 21.57
N GLY A 285 13.59 -2.09 20.72
CA GLY A 285 13.62 -3.52 21.06
C GLY A 285 12.40 -4.05 21.84
N GLN A 286 11.48 -3.18 22.25
CA GLN A 286 10.21 -3.59 22.89
C GLN A 286 9.11 -3.74 21.82
N PRO A 287 8.10 -4.62 22.05
CA PRO A 287 6.98 -4.75 21.12
C PRO A 287 6.13 -3.48 21.08
N GLY A 288 5.62 -3.14 19.90
CA GLY A 288 4.59 -2.12 19.73
C GLY A 288 3.19 -2.65 20.07
N ASP A 289 2.17 -1.91 19.66
CA ASP A 289 0.77 -2.26 19.87
C ASP A 289 0.42 -3.62 19.22
N PRO A 290 -0.13 -4.58 20.00
CA PRO A 290 -0.40 -5.93 19.51
C PRO A 290 -1.54 -5.99 18.49
N LYS A 291 -2.51 -5.06 18.53
CA LYS A 291 -3.60 -5.00 17.54
C LYS A 291 -3.05 -4.57 16.18
N ILE A 292 -2.16 -3.57 16.17
CA ILE A 292 -1.49 -3.12 14.96
C ILE A 292 -0.63 -4.25 14.37
N ARG A 293 0.16 -4.95 15.20
CA ARG A 293 0.94 -6.10 14.75
C ARG A 293 0.07 -7.19 14.11
N THR A 294 -1.07 -7.50 14.73
CA THR A 294 -2.02 -8.50 14.22
C THR A 294 -2.64 -8.05 12.89
N GLN A 295 -2.99 -6.77 12.78
CA GLN A 295 -3.50 -6.20 11.53
C GLN A 295 -2.45 -6.23 10.42
N LEU A 296 -1.20 -5.89 10.73
CA LEU A 296 -0.08 -5.97 9.78
C LEU A 296 0.13 -7.39 9.26
N ALA A 297 0.16 -8.39 10.15
CA ALA A 297 0.26 -9.79 9.74
C ALA A 297 -0.91 -10.18 8.81
N LYS A 298 -2.16 -9.81 9.16
CA LYS A 298 -3.31 -10.04 8.28
C LYS A 298 -3.12 -9.44 6.88
N MET A 299 -2.56 -8.22 6.80
CA MET A 299 -2.25 -7.59 5.52
C MET A 299 -1.17 -8.36 4.75
N GLU A 300 -0.11 -8.84 5.40
CA GLU A 300 0.94 -9.67 4.76
C GLU A 300 0.32 -10.92 4.11
N HIS A 301 -0.56 -11.63 4.83
CA HIS A 301 -1.26 -12.81 4.30
C HIS A 301 -2.14 -12.48 3.10
N ALA A 302 -2.88 -11.36 3.14
CA ALA A 302 -3.72 -10.94 2.03
C ALA A 302 -2.89 -10.55 0.79
N ARG A 303 -1.74 -9.89 0.97
CA ARG A 303 -0.84 -9.50 -0.14
C ARG A 303 -0.11 -10.69 -0.75
N ALA A 304 0.18 -11.74 0.03
CA ALA A 304 0.81 -12.95 -0.47
C ALA A 304 0.01 -13.64 -1.60
N ALA A 305 -1.32 -13.51 -1.60
CA ALA A 305 -2.18 -14.01 -2.68
C ALA A 305 -1.89 -13.34 -4.04
N PHE A 306 -1.35 -12.13 -4.02
CA PHE A 306 -1.07 -11.27 -5.19
C PHE A 306 0.42 -11.25 -5.52
N ARG A 307 1.05 -12.42 -5.40
CA ARG A 307 2.40 -12.72 -5.92
C ARG A 307 2.30 -13.84 -6.92
N TYR A 308 3.01 -13.77 -8.03
CA TYR A 308 3.03 -14.83 -9.04
C TYR A 308 4.46 -15.18 -9.48
N PRO A 309 4.71 -16.44 -9.87
CA PRO A 309 6.03 -16.86 -10.33
C PRO A 309 6.34 -16.24 -11.70
N ALA A 310 7.56 -15.76 -11.85
CA ALA A 310 8.08 -15.19 -13.08
C ALA A 310 9.61 -15.35 -13.14
N LEU A 311 10.22 -14.78 -14.18
CA LEU A 311 11.67 -14.64 -14.27
C LEU A 311 12.08 -13.21 -13.94
N ASP A 312 13.25 -13.07 -13.34
CA ASP A 312 13.95 -11.79 -13.31
C ASP A 312 14.56 -11.44 -14.68
N ARG A 313 15.22 -10.28 -14.77
CA ARG A 313 15.78 -9.78 -16.04
C ARG A 313 16.91 -10.64 -16.60
N GLU A 314 17.50 -11.51 -15.78
CA GLU A 314 18.60 -12.40 -16.15
C GLU A 314 18.12 -13.85 -16.32
N GLY A 315 16.81 -14.09 -16.24
CA GLY A 315 16.22 -15.40 -16.46
C GLY A 315 16.20 -16.30 -15.21
N ASN A 316 16.52 -15.77 -14.01
CA ASN A 316 16.43 -16.56 -12.78
C ASN A 316 15.02 -16.53 -12.22
N ARG A 317 14.68 -17.56 -11.44
CA ARG A 317 13.37 -17.68 -10.78
C ARG A 317 13.13 -16.48 -9.84
N ALA A 318 11.93 -15.92 -9.87
CA ALA A 318 11.51 -14.85 -9.01
C ALA A 318 10.01 -14.89 -8.74
N MET A 319 9.56 -14.22 -7.68
CA MET A 319 8.14 -13.91 -7.47
C MET A 319 7.92 -12.42 -7.74
N ARG A 320 6.85 -12.09 -8.47
CA ARG A 320 6.47 -10.71 -8.81
C ARG A 320 5.15 -10.33 -8.18
N ILE A 321 5.04 -9.06 -7.83
CA ILE A 321 3.78 -8.45 -7.42
C ILE A 321 2.77 -8.39 -8.58
N GLU A 322 1.54 -8.77 -8.30
CA GLU A 322 0.41 -8.60 -9.22
C GLU A 322 -0.01 -7.12 -9.27
N ALA A 323 0.28 -6.45 -10.39
CA ALA A 323 -0.01 -5.03 -10.58
C ALA A 323 -1.05 -4.76 -11.69
N VAL A 324 -1.38 -5.76 -12.52
CA VAL A 324 -2.26 -5.58 -13.69
C VAL A 324 -3.69 -5.29 -13.26
N VAL A 325 -4.18 -5.96 -12.22
CA VAL A 325 -5.53 -5.77 -11.67
C VAL A 325 -5.60 -4.66 -10.60
N GLY A 326 -4.48 -3.99 -10.31
CA GLY A 326 -4.42 -2.89 -9.35
C GLY A 326 -4.95 -1.57 -9.92
N TRP A 327 -5.91 -0.95 -9.23
CA TRP A 327 -6.67 0.22 -9.69
C TRP A 327 -5.81 1.40 -10.12
N ARG A 328 -4.67 1.64 -9.47
CA ARG A 328 -3.74 2.74 -9.82
C ARG A 328 -2.58 2.29 -10.70
N ASP A 329 -2.44 0.99 -10.94
CA ASP A 329 -1.14 0.38 -11.17
C ASP A 329 -0.89 -0.03 -12.63
N GLY A 330 -1.74 0.43 -13.55
CA GLY A 330 -1.79 0.02 -14.97
C GLY A 330 -0.53 0.30 -15.82
N GLY A 331 0.55 0.84 -15.25
CA GLY A 331 1.85 1.04 -15.89
C GLY A 331 2.96 0.13 -15.35
N HIS A 332 2.67 -0.77 -14.42
CA HIS A 332 3.71 -1.49 -13.66
C HIS A 332 3.98 -2.92 -14.12
N TYR A 333 3.26 -3.48 -15.10
CA TYR A 333 3.54 -4.83 -15.60
C TYR A 333 5.00 -4.98 -16.10
N PRO A 334 5.73 -6.05 -15.72
CA PRO A 334 5.28 -7.27 -15.01
C PRO A 334 5.29 -7.19 -13.47
N GLY A 335 5.38 -6.00 -12.89
CA GLY A 335 5.46 -5.81 -11.44
C GLY A 335 6.90 -5.99 -10.94
N ASP A 336 7.20 -5.39 -9.79
CA ASP A 336 8.48 -5.57 -9.11
C ASP A 336 8.62 -6.98 -8.52
N ILE A 337 9.87 -7.41 -8.33
CA ILE A 337 10.15 -8.65 -7.61
C ILE A 337 9.83 -8.42 -6.13
N ALA A 338 8.95 -9.25 -5.57
CA ALA A 338 8.52 -9.16 -4.17
C ALA A 338 8.03 -10.52 -3.68
N TYR A 339 8.42 -10.89 -2.46
CA TYR A 339 7.98 -12.13 -1.81
C TYR A 339 7.10 -11.82 -0.60
N GLY A 340 7.63 -11.06 0.35
CA GLY A 340 6.83 -10.38 1.39
C GLY A 340 6.32 -9.06 0.85
N GLU A 341 6.94 -7.96 1.28
CA GLU A 341 6.70 -6.62 0.73
C GLU A 341 7.69 -6.25 -0.39
N ARG A 342 7.35 -5.24 -1.19
CA ARG A 342 8.27 -4.63 -2.15
C ARG A 342 9.31 -3.75 -1.45
N THR A 343 10.53 -3.66 -2.00
CA THR A 343 11.45 -2.59 -1.60
C THR A 343 10.84 -1.23 -1.93
N SER A 344 10.84 -0.30 -0.97
CA SER A 344 10.29 1.04 -1.16
C SER A 344 11.35 2.11 -0.87
N TRP A 345 10.94 3.37 -0.87
CA TRP A 345 11.84 4.44 -0.45
C TRP A 345 12.06 4.45 1.06
N ASP A 346 11.11 3.93 1.84
CA ASP A 346 11.06 4.03 3.31
C ASP A 346 11.21 2.67 4.02
N GLY A 347 11.06 1.58 3.28
CA GLY A 347 11.13 0.20 3.79
C GLY A 347 12.03 -0.70 2.95
N SER A 348 12.40 -1.83 3.55
CA SER A 348 13.12 -2.93 2.90
C SER A 348 12.17 -4.06 2.54
N ALA A 349 12.63 -5.06 1.78
CA ALA A 349 11.85 -6.27 1.51
C ALA A 349 11.58 -7.16 2.74
N LEU A 350 12.12 -6.81 3.92
CA LEU A 350 12.04 -7.59 5.16
C LEU A 350 11.40 -6.80 6.31
N PHE A 351 10.93 -5.56 6.10
CA PHE A 351 10.59 -4.64 7.18
C PHE A 351 9.40 -5.11 8.01
N SER A 352 8.28 -5.41 7.34
CA SER A 352 7.05 -5.97 7.89
C SER A 352 7.30 -7.35 8.50
N VAL A 353 7.99 -8.25 7.79
CA VAL A 353 8.31 -9.60 8.28
C VAL A 353 9.14 -9.55 9.57
N ALA A 354 10.12 -8.64 9.65
CA ALA A 354 10.93 -8.44 10.86
C ALA A 354 10.13 -7.84 12.02
N ALA A 355 9.11 -7.04 11.73
CA ALA A 355 8.24 -6.43 12.73
C ALA A 355 7.19 -7.42 13.27
N THR A 356 6.63 -8.27 12.42
CA THR A 356 5.57 -9.22 12.79
C THR A 356 6.13 -10.54 13.30
N LEU A 357 7.24 -11.01 12.75
CA LEU A 357 7.73 -12.39 12.90
C LEU A 357 6.61 -13.43 12.70
N ASP A 358 5.68 -13.15 11.79
CA ASP A 358 4.62 -14.09 11.42
C ASP A 358 5.23 -15.32 10.73
N PRO A 359 4.91 -16.56 11.16
CA PRO A 359 5.51 -17.77 10.59
C PRO A 359 5.34 -17.93 9.08
N ALA A 360 4.21 -17.52 8.50
CA ALA A 360 4.02 -17.62 7.05
C ALA A 360 4.87 -16.57 6.32
N SER A 361 4.88 -15.34 6.82
CA SER A 361 5.69 -14.24 6.27
C SER A 361 7.19 -14.54 6.33
N ILE A 362 7.65 -15.19 7.40
CA ILE A 362 9.02 -15.72 7.50
C ILE A 362 9.27 -16.75 6.38
N GLY A 363 8.31 -17.65 6.12
CA GLY A 363 8.41 -18.62 5.01
C GLY A 363 8.51 -17.96 3.64
N TYR A 364 7.79 -16.86 3.41
CA TYR A 364 7.91 -16.09 2.16
C TYR A 364 9.29 -15.42 2.04
N ALA A 365 9.83 -14.87 3.13
CA ALA A 365 11.17 -14.30 3.15
C ALA A 365 12.28 -15.36 2.97
N GLN A 366 12.11 -16.55 3.57
CA GLN A 366 13.02 -17.67 3.35
C GLN A 366 12.99 -18.15 1.90
N GLN A 367 11.81 -18.18 1.26
CA GLN A 367 11.70 -18.44 -0.18
C GLN A 367 12.48 -17.41 -1.01
N MET A 368 12.43 -16.12 -0.64
CA MET A 368 13.24 -15.07 -1.29
C MET A 368 14.75 -15.31 -1.14
N PHE A 369 15.19 -15.84 -0.01
CA PHE A 369 16.58 -16.21 0.24
C PHE A 369 16.98 -17.46 -0.56
N GLU A 370 16.13 -18.48 -0.62
CA GLU A 370 16.31 -19.69 -1.43
C GLU A 370 16.45 -19.36 -2.93
N ASP A 371 15.70 -18.36 -3.40
CA ASP A 371 15.77 -17.88 -4.78
C ASP A 371 16.90 -16.84 -5.00
N ASN A 372 17.63 -16.50 -3.95
CA ASN A 372 18.70 -15.51 -3.89
C ASN A 372 18.31 -14.11 -4.41
N GLN A 373 17.03 -13.75 -4.30
CA GLN A 373 16.51 -12.47 -4.81
C GLN A 373 16.74 -11.31 -3.83
N PHE A 374 16.93 -11.58 -2.54
CA PHE A 374 17.11 -10.55 -1.52
C PHE A 374 18.29 -9.61 -1.82
N TYR A 375 19.48 -10.14 -2.09
CA TYR A 375 20.65 -9.30 -2.36
C TYR A 375 20.50 -8.50 -3.64
N SER A 376 19.86 -9.06 -4.67
CA SER A 376 19.55 -8.35 -5.91
C SER A 376 18.63 -7.15 -5.67
N LEU A 377 17.59 -7.33 -4.84
CA LEU A 377 16.68 -6.27 -4.44
C LEU A 377 17.38 -5.15 -3.67
N VAL A 378 18.23 -5.51 -2.69
CA VAL A 378 19.00 -4.53 -1.92
C VAL A 378 20.03 -3.80 -2.80
N ALA A 379 20.71 -4.52 -3.70
CA ALA A 379 21.62 -3.92 -4.68
C ALA A 379 20.89 -2.98 -5.65
N GLY A 380 19.65 -3.31 -6.01
CA GLY A 380 18.74 -2.43 -6.75
C GLY A 380 18.43 -1.14 -5.98
N GLN A 381 18.06 -1.26 -4.70
CA GLN A 381 17.77 -0.13 -3.82
C GLN A 381 19.00 0.78 -3.62
N LEU A 382 20.21 0.20 -3.54
CA LEU A 382 21.47 0.94 -3.44
C LEU A 382 21.76 1.84 -4.64
N LYS A 383 21.18 1.58 -5.82
CA LYS A 383 21.30 2.45 -7.00
C LYS A 383 20.49 3.74 -6.87
N GLY A 384 19.48 3.77 -5.98
CA GLY A 384 18.66 4.96 -5.73
C GLY A 384 19.43 6.03 -4.95
N GLY A 385 19.27 7.30 -5.32
CA GLY A 385 19.91 8.44 -4.63
C GLY A 385 19.11 8.99 -3.45
N GLY A 386 19.74 9.85 -2.66
CA GLY A 386 19.08 10.67 -1.63
C GLY A 386 18.94 10.02 -0.25
N LEU A 387 18.64 10.87 0.73
CA LEU A 387 18.56 10.50 2.14
C LEU A 387 17.43 9.50 2.43
N ARG A 388 16.27 9.65 1.77
CA ARG A 388 15.11 8.77 2.00
C ARG A 388 15.47 7.30 1.78
N ILE A 389 16.11 6.98 0.64
CA ILE A 389 16.64 5.65 0.35
C ILE A 389 17.65 5.21 1.43
N THR A 390 18.62 6.06 1.76
CA THR A 390 19.63 5.73 2.77
C THR A 390 19.01 5.44 4.14
N ALA A 391 17.93 6.15 4.50
CA ALA A 391 17.19 5.92 5.73
C ALA A 391 16.40 4.60 5.71
N GLY A 392 15.83 4.21 4.56
CA GLY A 392 15.21 2.90 4.36
C GLY A 392 16.20 1.73 4.48
N LEU A 393 17.47 1.97 4.13
CA LEU A 393 18.55 0.97 4.23
C LEU A 393 19.06 0.73 5.67
N LEU A 394 18.76 1.64 6.61
CA LEU A 394 19.29 1.59 7.98
C LEU A 394 18.91 0.29 8.72
N GLY A 395 17.73 -0.27 8.47
CA GLY A 395 17.29 -1.51 9.13
C GLY A 395 17.77 -2.79 8.45
N VAL A 396 18.23 -2.73 7.20
CA VAL A 396 18.40 -3.91 6.34
C VAL A 396 19.35 -4.96 6.93
N PRO A 397 20.55 -4.62 7.43
CA PRO A 397 21.45 -5.62 8.00
C PRO A 397 20.84 -6.34 9.21
N ASP A 398 20.22 -5.62 10.14
CA ASP A 398 19.66 -6.20 11.37
C ASP A 398 18.40 -7.04 11.07
N GLN A 399 17.57 -6.59 10.12
CA GLN A 399 16.41 -7.35 9.64
C GLN A 399 16.85 -8.65 8.95
N TYR A 400 17.89 -8.61 8.11
CA TYR A 400 18.44 -9.80 7.46
C TYR A 400 18.92 -10.83 8.49
N GLU A 401 19.73 -10.42 9.46
CA GLU A 401 20.22 -11.34 10.51
C GLU A 401 19.08 -11.89 11.37
N LEU A 402 18.07 -11.06 11.69
CA LEU A 402 16.90 -11.48 12.46
C LEU A 402 16.10 -12.57 11.73
N ILE A 403 15.84 -12.41 10.43
CA ILE A 403 15.07 -13.37 9.64
C ILE A 403 15.89 -14.62 9.33
N LYS A 404 17.19 -14.48 9.04
CA LYS A 404 18.11 -15.61 8.82
C LYS A 404 18.21 -16.52 10.05
N ALA A 405 18.10 -15.95 11.26
CA ALA A 405 18.12 -16.70 12.51
C ALA A 405 16.79 -17.43 12.81
N GLN A 406 15.72 -17.18 12.06
CA GLN A 406 14.44 -17.86 12.28
C GLN A 406 14.50 -19.32 11.81
N PRO A 407 13.78 -20.24 12.49
CA PRO A 407 13.72 -21.64 12.06
C PRO A 407 13.12 -21.75 10.65
N PRO A 408 13.54 -22.75 9.85
CA PRO A 408 12.92 -23.04 8.56
C PRO A 408 11.40 -23.20 8.67
N GLN A 409 10.67 -22.52 7.79
CA GLN A 409 9.23 -22.59 7.68
C GLN A 409 8.85 -23.41 6.45
N SER A 410 7.77 -24.19 6.54
CA SER A 410 7.26 -24.98 5.41
C SER A 410 6.36 -24.17 4.47
N ARG A 411 5.80 -23.05 4.95
CA ARG A 411 4.89 -22.22 4.15
C ARG A 411 5.66 -21.49 3.05
N ARG A 412 5.06 -21.46 1.85
CA ARG A 412 5.57 -20.76 0.65
C ARG A 412 4.45 -19.92 0.07
N LEU A 413 4.79 -19.00 -0.83
CA LEU A 413 3.80 -18.12 -1.45
C LEU A 413 2.74 -18.92 -2.19
N PRO A 414 1.44 -18.58 -2.08
CA PRO A 414 0.34 -19.38 -2.63
C PRO A 414 0.48 -19.76 -4.10
N MET A 415 1.03 -18.86 -4.92
CA MET A 415 1.17 -19.08 -6.36
C MET A 415 2.44 -19.81 -6.78
N THR A 416 3.31 -20.18 -5.82
CA THR A 416 4.55 -20.92 -6.11
C THR A 416 4.23 -22.23 -6.83
N PRO A 417 5.00 -22.62 -7.88
CA PRO A 417 4.83 -23.93 -8.52
C PRO A 417 4.84 -25.08 -7.50
N GLY A 418 3.90 -26.02 -7.65
CA GLY A 418 3.72 -27.14 -6.73
C GLY A 418 2.91 -26.85 -5.46
N GLN A 419 2.51 -25.60 -5.20
CA GLN A 419 1.54 -25.31 -4.14
C GLN A 419 0.13 -25.81 -4.53
N PRO A 420 -0.73 -26.16 -3.55
CA PRO A 420 -2.11 -26.56 -3.81
C PRO A 420 -2.92 -25.50 -4.56
N ASP A 421 -4.04 -25.92 -5.14
CA ASP A 421 -5.06 -25.01 -5.65
C ASP A 421 -5.48 -24.03 -4.56
N PHE A 422 -5.74 -22.79 -4.97
CA PHE A 422 -5.90 -21.68 -4.06
C PHE A 422 -6.92 -20.69 -4.62
N VAL A 423 -7.81 -20.19 -3.78
CA VAL A 423 -8.66 -19.05 -4.08
C VAL A 423 -8.59 -18.07 -2.92
N PHE A 424 -8.25 -16.82 -3.24
CA PHE A 424 -8.48 -15.68 -2.39
C PHE A 424 -9.45 -14.75 -3.09
N SER A 425 -10.51 -14.33 -2.39
CA SER A 425 -11.44 -13.30 -2.83
C SER A 425 -11.49 -12.17 -1.82
N ASP A 426 -11.79 -10.95 -2.26
CA ASP A 426 -12.14 -9.84 -1.40
C ASP A 426 -13.35 -9.09 -1.99
N GLU A 427 -14.51 -9.31 -1.36
CA GLU A 427 -15.80 -8.77 -1.75
C GLU A 427 -15.96 -7.29 -1.35
N GLU A 428 -15.02 -6.72 -0.59
CA GLU A 428 -14.99 -5.28 -0.36
C GLU A 428 -14.19 -4.56 -1.45
N ASP A 429 -13.17 -5.19 -2.01
CA ASP A 429 -12.31 -4.63 -3.06
C ASP A 429 -12.60 -5.16 -4.49
N GLY A 430 -13.51 -6.12 -4.63
CA GLY A 430 -13.91 -6.66 -5.92
C GLY A 430 -12.83 -7.48 -6.59
N VAL A 431 -11.98 -8.17 -5.84
CA VAL A 431 -10.83 -8.88 -6.40
C VAL A 431 -10.83 -10.36 -6.08
N VAL A 432 -10.27 -11.13 -7.01
CA VAL A 432 -10.02 -12.55 -6.81
C VAL A 432 -8.65 -12.93 -7.37
N ALA A 433 -7.97 -13.83 -6.67
CA ALA A 433 -6.72 -14.47 -7.05
C ALA A 433 -6.94 -15.98 -6.99
N ILE A 434 -6.76 -16.65 -8.12
CA ILE A 434 -7.07 -18.07 -8.30
C ILE A 434 -5.81 -18.78 -8.77
N LYS A 435 -5.49 -19.92 -8.16
CA LYS A 435 -4.56 -20.93 -8.66
C LYS A 435 -5.33 -22.22 -8.90
N HIS A 436 -5.15 -22.80 -10.08
CA HIS A 436 -5.66 -24.12 -10.40
C HIS A 436 -4.61 -24.88 -11.21
N GLY A 437 -3.90 -25.80 -10.56
CA GLY A 437 -2.69 -26.41 -11.11
C GLY A 437 -1.63 -25.35 -11.47
N ASP A 438 -1.22 -25.31 -12.73
CA ASP A 438 -0.25 -24.34 -13.26
C ASP A 438 -0.89 -23.06 -13.83
N GLU A 439 -2.22 -22.93 -13.73
CA GLU A 439 -2.97 -21.76 -14.18
C GLU A 439 -3.18 -20.79 -13.02
N ILE A 440 -2.98 -19.50 -13.28
CA ILE A 440 -3.25 -18.41 -12.33
C ILE A 440 -4.17 -17.40 -12.99
N LEU A 441 -5.24 -17.02 -12.30
CA LEU A 441 -6.15 -15.95 -12.72
C LEU A 441 -6.28 -14.92 -11.61
N TYR A 442 -5.93 -13.68 -11.93
CA TYR A 442 -6.32 -12.51 -11.16
C TYR A 442 -7.44 -11.78 -11.88
N ALA A 443 -8.42 -11.30 -11.13
CA ALA A 443 -9.42 -10.38 -11.65
C ALA A 443 -9.73 -9.26 -10.65
N SER A 444 -9.86 -8.05 -11.18
CA SER A 444 -10.53 -6.92 -10.52
C SER A 444 -11.84 -6.66 -11.24
N LEU A 445 -12.92 -6.87 -10.51
CA LEU A 445 -14.27 -6.51 -10.89
C LEU A 445 -14.42 -4.98 -10.77
N TYR A 446 -15.36 -4.40 -11.49
CA TYR A 446 -15.62 -2.95 -11.58
C TYR A 446 -14.42 -2.07 -11.93
N TRP A 447 -13.48 -2.61 -12.71
CA TRP A 447 -12.27 -1.95 -13.14
C TRP A 447 -12.50 -0.53 -13.67
N ARG A 448 -11.87 0.46 -13.01
CA ARG A 448 -11.93 1.90 -13.36
C ARG A 448 -13.35 2.49 -13.40
N ALA A 449 -14.32 1.88 -12.70
CA ALA A 449 -15.64 2.43 -12.45
C ALA A 449 -15.59 3.59 -11.42
N ARG A 450 -15.02 4.74 -11.81
CA ARG A 450 -14.81 5.88 -10.89
C ARG A 450 -16.08 6.70 -10.59
N TYR A 451 -16.96 6.81 -11.58
CA TYR A 451 -18.07 7.78 -11.58
C TYR A 451 -19.46 7.13 -11.75
N GLY A 452 -19.51 5.85 -12.11
CA GLY A 452 -20.72 5.13 -12.51
C GLY A 452 -20.37 3.68 -12.88
N ILE A 453 -21.39 2.81 -12.94
CA ILE A 453 -21.23 1.42 -13.38
C ILE A 453 -20.82 1.40 -14.85
N ASN A 454 -19.70 0.72 -15.16
CA ASN A 454 -19.19 0.56 -16.53
C ASN A 454 -19.20 -0.88 -17.04
N SER A 455 -19.52 -1.86 -16.18
CA SER A 455 -19.53 -3.29 -16.51
C SER A 455 -18.20 -3.81 -17.08
N LEU A 456 -17.06 -3.31 -16.57
CA LEU A 456 -15.73 -3.75 -17.00
C LEU A 456 -14.99 -4.45 -15.86
N ALA A 457 -14.38 -5.59 -16.17
CA ALA A 457 -13.39 -6.26 -15.34
C ALA A 457 -12.00 -6.16 -15.97
N ARG A 458 -10.95 -6.21 -15.14
CA ARG A 458 -9.56 -6.38 -15.57
C ARG A 458 -9.08 -7.74 -15.13
N VAL A 459 -8.48 -8.49 -16.05
CA VAL A 459 -7.95 -9.82 -15.78
C VAL A 459 -6.48 -9.93 -16.15
N HIS A 460 -5.74 -10.71 -15.37
CA HIS A 460 -4.42 -11.21 -15.68
C HIS A 460 -4.45 -12.73 -15.54
N TYR A 461 -4.30 -13.43 -16.65
CA TYR A 461 -4.42 -14.87 -16.75
C TYR A 461 -3.12 -15.45 -17.29
N THR A 462 -2.48 -16.28 -16.49
CA THR A 462 -1.20 -16.90 -16.82
C THR A 462 -1.31 -18.42 -16.80
N THR A 463 -0.69 -19.04 -17.79
CA THR A 463 -0.49 -20.48 -17.93
C THR A 463 0.97 -20.72 -18.30
N PRO A 464 1.44 -21.99 -18.36
CA PRO A 464 2.79 -22.28 -18.86
C PRO A 464 3.09 -21.79 -20.28
N GLN A 465 2.08 -21.45 -21.09
CA GLN A 465 2.25 -21.07 -22.51
C GLN A 465 1.73 -19.67 -22.83
N VAL A 466 0.89 -19.10 -21.98
CA VAL A 466 0.18 -17.85 -22.26
C VAL A 466 0.24 -16.94 -21.05
N ASP A 467 0.59 -15.69 -21.29
CA ASP A 467 0.37 -14.58 -20.37
C ASP A 467 -0.59 -13.58 -21.02
N ARG A 468 -1.73 -13.33 -20.38
CA ARG A 468 -2.82 -12.54 -20.97
C ARG A 468 -3.36 -11.50 -20.01
N LEU A 469 -3.35 -10.25 -20.49
CA LEU A 469 -3.92 -9.11 -19.81
C LEU A 469 -5.13 -8.61 -20.61
N ALA A 470 -6.34 -8.66 -20.06
CA ALA A 470 -7.54 -8.23 -20.78
C ALA A 470 -8.42 -7.30 -19.95
N VAL A 471 -9.11 -6.37 -20.62
CA VAL A 471 -10.29 -5.70 -20.07
C VAL A 471 -11.48 -6.33 -20.76
N VAL A 472 -12.41 -6.88 -19.99
CA VAL A 472 -13.55 -7.62 -20.50
C VAL A 472 -14.84 -7.10 -19.89
N ARG A 473 -15.96 -7.38 -20.56
CA ARG A 473 -17.27 -7.07 -20.02
C ARG A 473 -17.63 -8.07 -18.92
N GLU A 474 -18.22 -7.56 -17.84
CA GLU A 474 -18.83 -8.33 -16.75
C GLU A 474 -20.30 -7.96 -16.60
N ASP A 475 -21.08 -8.83 -15.95
CA ASP A 475 -22.46 -8.51 -15.57
C ASP A 475 -22.48 -7.95 -14.15
N VAL A 476 -23.31 -6.92 -13.95
CA VAL A 476 -23.42 -6.19 -12.68
C VAL A 476 -24.88 -6.05 -12.29
N GLN A 477 -25.23 -6.48 -11.08
CA GLN A 477 -26.52 -6.21 -10.48
C GLN A 477 -26.37 -5.13 -9.42
N PHE A 478 -27.27 -4.15 -9.42
CA PHE A 478 -27.25 -3.02 -8.50
C PHE A 478 -28.64 -2.38 -8.36
N GLU A 479 -28.89 -1.70 -7.24
CA GLU A 479 -30.07 -0.85 -7.07
C GLU A 479 -29.80 0.52 -7.71
N PRO A 480 -30.56 0.99 -8.70
CA PRO A 480 -30.29 2.28 -9.35
C PRO A 480 -30.67 3.46 -8.46
N SER A 481 -29.86 4.52 -8.48
CA SER A 481 -30.20 5.80 -7.83
C SER A 481 -31.15 6.67 -8.66
N GLY A 482 -31.34 6.36 -9.94
CA GLY A 482 -31.94 7.24 -10.94
C GLY A 482 -30.98 8.31 -11.49
N GLN A 483 -29.75 8.42 -10.96
CA GLN A 483 -28.73 9.34 -11.45
C GLN A 483 -27.85 8.70 -12.54
N ILE A 484 -27.33 9.54 -13.42
CA ILE A 484 -26.47 9.15 -14.55
C ILE A 484 -25.28 10.10 -14.60
N TYR A 485 -24.08 9.55 -14.73
CA TYR A 485 -22.89 10.31 -15.11
C TYR A 485 -22.70 10.23 -16.63
N THR A 486 -22.66 11.39 -17.29
CA THR A 486 -22.32 11.47 -18.71
C THR A 486 -20.83 11.77 -18.82
N ARG A 487 -20.08 10.88 -19.48
CA ARG A 487 -18.65 11.08 -19.67
C ARG A 487 -18.37 12.35 -20.48
N PRO A 488 -17.56 13.28 -19.96
CA PRO A 488 -17.12 14.45 -20.70
C PRO A 488 -16.16 14.04 -21.82
N ASP A 489 -15.96 14.95 -22.77
CA ASP A 489 -15.01 14.80 -23.87
C ASP A 489 -13.56 15.03 -23.41
N TRP A 490 -13.10 14.17 -22.52
CA TRP A 490 -11.74 14.20 -21.98
C TRP A 490 -10.82 13.29 -22.79
N VAL A 491 -9.78 13.89 -23.36
CA VAL A 491 -8.85 13.25 -24.30
C VAL A 491 -7.56 12.74 -23.67
N ASN A 492 -7.22 13.19 -22.46
CA ASN A 492 -5.96 12.85 -21.81
C ASN A 492 -6.19 12.04 -20.53
N PHE A 493 -6.77 12.66 -19.50
CA PHE A 493 -7.09 11.96 -18.25
C PHE A 493 -8.58 11.68 -18.15
N GLY A 494 -8.94 10.41 -17.89
CA GLY A 494 -10.32 10.02 -17.57
C GLY A 494 -10.79 10.43 -16.17
N PHE A 495 -10.15 11.45 -15.56
CA PHE A 495 -10.43 11.95 -14.21
C PHE A 495 -10.02 13.42 -14.07
N GLY A 496 -10.38 14.03 -12.94
CA GLY A 496 -10.04 15.41 -12.63
C GLY A 496 -10.71 16.40 -13.58
N ASN A 497 -9.91 17.19 -14.29
CA ASN A 497 -10.38 18.16 -15.29
C ASN A 497 -10.10 17.74 -16.74
N GLY A 498 -9.77 16.47 -16.99
CA GLY A 498 -9.45 15.96 -18.32
C GLY A 498 -7.97 16.00 -18.69
N GLY A 499 -7.11 16.56 -17.82
CA GLY A 499 -5.67 16.68 -18.04
C GLY A 499 -5.28 17.74 -19.09
N PRO A 500 -3.99 17.82 -19.46
CA PRO A 500 -3.52 18.70 -20.53
C PRO A 500 -4.22 18.43 -21.87
N LYS A 501 -4.62 19.50 -22.58
CA LYS A 501 -5.17 19.41 -23.93
C LYS A 501 -4.06 19.16 -24.94
N TYR A 502 -4.32 18.30 -25.92
CA TYR A 502 -3.41 18.11 -27.06
C TYR A 502 -3.40 19.35 -27.96
N PRO A 503 -2.32 19.59 -28.73
CA PRO A 503 -2.22 20.73 -29.64
C PRO A 503 -3.09 20.58 -30.91
N VAL A 504 -3.79 19.45 -31.04
CA VAL A 504 -4.75 19.14 -32.10
C VAL A 504 -6.12 18.87 -31.48
N GLU A 505 -7.16 19.14 -32.24
CA GLU A 505 -8.52 18.78 -31.84
C GLU A 505 -8.67 17.25 -31.87
N LEU A 506 -8.96 16.69 -30.70
CA LEU A 506 -9.21 15.27 -30.50
C LEU A 506 -10.52 15.14 -29.73
N HIS A 507 -11.23 14.05 -29.97
CA HIS A 507 -12.44 13.69 -29.23
C HIS A 507 -12.27 12.29 -28.64
N SER A 508 -12.78 12.12 -27.43
CA SER A 508 -12.81 10.84 -26.74
C SER A 508 -13.88 9.93 -27.36
N ALA A 509 -13.53 8.68 -27.65
CA ALA A 509 -14.51 7.67 -28.07
C ALA A 509 -15.56 7.37 -26.99
N HIS A 510 -15.28 7.78 -25.74
CA HIS A 510 -16.19 7.64 -24.61
C HIS A 510 -17.05 8.89 -24.36
N ALA A 511 -16.88 9.98 -25.13
CA ALA A 511 -17.63 11.20 -24.94
C ALA A 511 -19.14 10.94 -25.08
N GLY A 512 -19.92 11.41 -24.10
CA GLY A 512 -21.38 11.22 -24.10
C GLY A 512 -21.85 9.86 -23.60
N GLU A 513 -20.96 8.91 -23.28
CA GLU A 513 -21.33 7.64 -22.65
C GLU A 513 -22.06 7.90 -21.33
N LYS A 514 -23.20 7.24 -21.14
CA LYS A 514 -24.03 7.36 -19.95
C LYS A 514 -23.78 6.18 -19.01
N LEU A 515 -23.17 6.46 -17.86
CA LEU A 515 -22.92 5.47 -16.82
C LEU A 515 -24.00 5.62 -15.72
N PRO A 516 -24.82 4.60 -15.44
CA PRO A 516 -25.78 4.65 -14.35
C PRO A 516 -25.04 4.62 -13.00
N ILE A 517 -25.60 5.31 -12.01
CA ILE A 517 -25.04 5.38 -10.66
C ILE A 517 -25.91 4.52 -9.74
N PRO A 518 -25.33 3.58 -8.97
CA PRO A 518 -26.07 2.79 -8.01
C PRO A 518 -26.54 3.67 -6.85
N LYS A 519 -27.48 3.17 -6.04
CA LYS A 519 -27.94 3.85 -4.85
C LYS A 519 -26.76 4.10 -3.89
N ILE A 520 -26.50 5.38 -3.64
CA ILE A 520 -25.48 5.81 -2.68
C ILE A 520 -25.99 5.53 -1.26
N PRO A 521 -25.16 4.98 -0.35
CA PRO A 521 -25.58 4.70 1.01
C PRO A 521 -26.09 5.95 1.74
N GLU A 522 -27.05 5.76 2.65
CA GLU A 522 -27.59 6.86 3.46
C GLU A 522 -26.47 7.53 4.29
N GLY A 523 -26.54 8.86 4.41
CA GLY A 523 -25.54 9.66 5.12
C GLY A 523 -24.24 9.90 4.35
N VAL A 524 -24.05 9.32 3.16
CA VAL A 524 -22.91 9.61 2.29
C VAL A 524 -23.22 10.83 1.42
N ARG A 525 -22.37 11.85 1.50
CA ARG A 525 -22.48 13.02 0.61
C ARG A 525 -21.90 12.71 -0.76
N PHE A 526 -22.72 12.86 -1.80
CA PHE A 526 -22.32 12.60 -3.18
C PHE A 526 -22.92 13.62 -4.15
N ARG A 527 -22.17 13.96 -5.20
CA ARG A 527 -22.68 14.69 -6.38
C ARG A 527 -22.21 13.97 -7.63
N VAL A 528 -23.06 13.96 -8.66
CA VAL A 528 -22.71 13.38 -9.96
C VAL A 528 -21.41 14.02 -10.48
N GLY A 529 -20.45 13.18 -10.86
CA GLY A 529 -19.12 13.60 -11.30
C GLY A 529 -18.06 13.72 -10.20
N ASP A 530 -18.43 13.61 -8.92
CA ASP A 530 -17.46 13.41 -7.84
C ASP A 530 -16.89 11.99 -7.91
N GLU A 531 -15.60 11.83 -7.63
CA GLU A 531 -15.00 10.51 -7.42
C GLU A 531 -15.57 9.91 -6.12
N SER A 532 -15.96 8.64 -6.17
CA SER A 532 -16.59 7.98 -5.02
C SER A 532 -16.29 6.49 -5.01
N VAL A 533 -16.02 5.96 -3.82
CA VAL A 533 -15.87 4.52 -3.55
C VAL A 533 -17.18 3.72 -3.72
N TYR A 534 -18.29 4.43 -3.94
CA TYR A 534 -19.63 3.84 -4.13
C TYR A 534 -20.17 4.01 -5.55
N ALA A 535 -19.78 5.06 -6.28
CA ALA A 535 -20.46 5.45 -7.51
C ALA A 535 -20.31 4.44 -8.66
N GLY A 536 -19.24 3.65 -8.70
CA GLY A 536 -19.07 2.57 -9.67
C GLY A 536 -19.21 1.16 -9.11
N LYS A 537 -19.75 1.02 -7.90
CA LYS A 537 -19.80 -0.24 -7.18
C LYS A 537 -21.21 -0.81 -7.12
N GLY A 538 -21.43 -1.92 -7.81
CA GLY A 538 -22.63 -2.73 -7.77
C GLY A 538 -22.69 -3.67 -6.57
N SER A 539 -23.82 -4.36 -6.46
CA SER A 539 -24.13 -5.28 -5.36
C SER A 539 -23.65 -6.70 -5.64
N PHE A 540 -23.72 -7.15 -6.89
CA PHE A 540 -23.29 -8.47 -7.32
C PHE A 540 -22.65 -8.42 -8.70
N TYR A 541 -21.56 -9.16 -8.86
CA TYR A 541 -20.79 -9.21 -10.09
C TYR A 541 -20.72 -10.64 -10.61
N THR A 542 -20.83 -10.81 -11.92
CA THR A 542 -20.59 -12.08 -12.60
C THR A 542 -19.58 -11.88 -13.73
N LEU A 543 -18.48 -12.64 -13.67
CA LEU A 543 -17.44 -12.62 -14.68
C LEU A 543 -17.24 -14.03 -15.24
N ARG A 544 -17.31 -14.16 -16.56
CA ARG A 544 -16.89 -15.36 -17.29
C ARG A 544 -15.62 -15.06 -18.07
N TYR A 545 -14.56 -15.82 -17.83
CA TYR A 545 -13.32 -15.67 -18.55
C TYR A 545 -12.55 -16.99 -18.66
N GLY A 546 -12.29 -17.44 -19.89
CA GLY A 546 -11.76 -18.77 -20.14
C GLY A 546 -12.67 -19.84 -19.56
N ASP A 547 -12.09 -20.75 -18.77
CA ASP A 547 -12.78 -21.83 -18.08
C ASP A 547 -13.37 -21.42 -16.72
N TYR A 548 -13.33 -20.13 -16.37
CA TYR A 548 -13.77 -19.66 -15.06
C TYR A 548 -15.10 -18.91 -15.15
N LEU A 549 -15.99 -19.19 -14.19
CA LEU A 549 -17.16 -18.38 -13.87
C LEU A 549 -17.07 -17.94 -12.40
N ILE A 550 -17.07 -16.63 -12.18
CA ILE A 550 -16.95 -16.00 -10.87
C ILE A 550 -18.24 -15.27 -10.57
N GLY A 551 -18.86 -15.55 -9.42
CA GLY A 551 -19.97 -14.79 -8.86
C GLY A 551 -19.57 -14.18 -7.52
N MET A 552 -19.57 -12.85 -7.40
CA MET A 552 -19.09 -12.15 -6.22
C MET A 552 -20.18 -11.26 -5.61
N ASN A 553 -20.54 -11.55 -4.36
CA ASN A 553 -21.52 -10.79 -3.60
C ASN A 553 -20.86 -9.75 -2.69
N MET A 554 -21.06 -8.49 -3.06
CA MET A 554 -20.47 -7.32 -2.38
C MET A 554 -21.31 -6.84 -1.19
N THR A 555 -22.49 -7.42 -0.96
CA THR A 555 -23.44 -6.98 0.06
C THR A 555 -23.27 -7.74 1.38
N THR A 556 -23.78 -7.17 2.46
CA THR A 556 -23.74 -7.77 3.81
C THR A 556 -25.03 -8.48 4.20
N ASP A 557 -26.09 -8.34 3.41
CA ASP A 557 -27.47 -8.66 3.80
C ASP A 557 -28.31 -9.34 2.71
N LYS A 558 -27.87 -9.36 1.45
CA LYS A 558 -28.63 -9.96 0.34
C LYS A 558 -27.97 -11.23 -0.18
N THR A 559 -28.77 -12.20 -0.58
CA THR A 559 -28.34 -13.37 -1.35
C THR A 559 -28.61 -13.12 -2.84
N PHE A 560 -27.67 -13.54 -3.69
CA PHE A 560 -27.82 -13.44 -5.15
C PHE A 560 -27.78 -14.82 -5.80
N GLU A 561 -28.25 -14.91 -7.03
CA GLU A 561 -28.21 -16.13 -7.84
C GLU A 561 -27.11 -16.02 -8.91
N LEU A 562 -26.18 -16.96 -8.88
CA LEU A 562 -25.23 -17.20 -9.97
C LEU A 562 -25.82 -18.25 -10.92
N LYS A 563 -26.05 -17.84 -12.16
CA LYS A 563 -26.60 -18.72 -13.21
C LYS A 563 -25.46 -19.47 -13.91
N PRO A 564 -25.41 -20.81 -13.83
CA PRO A 564 -24.42 -21.57 -14.59
C PRO A 564 -24.65 -21.44 -16.10
N PRO A 565 -23.60 -21.60 -16.93
CA PRO A 565 -23.74 -21.57 -18.38
C PRO A 565 -24.55 -22.78 -18.87
N ALA A 566 -25.41 -22.56 -19.86
CA ALA A 566 -26.21 -23.62 -20.46
C ALA A 566 -25.33 -24.75 -21.01
N GLY A 567 -25.74 -26.00 -20.78
CA GLY A 567 -25.06 -27.19 -21.27
C GLY A 567 -23.96 -27.74 -20.36
N VAL A 568 -23.57 -27.04 -19.29
CA VAL A 568 -22.64 -27.56 -18.28
C VAL A 568 -23.43 -28.16 -17.12
N LYS A 569 -23.24 -29.46 -16.85
CA LYS A 569 -24.01 -30.20 -15.82
C LYS A 569 -23.37 -30.19 -14.44
N GLU A 570 -22.05 -30.11 -14.39
CA GLU A 570 -21.27 -30.08 -13.17
C GLU A 570 -20.01 -29.24 -13.37
N ALA A 571 -19.50 -28.67 -12.29
CA ALA A 571 -18.26 -27.91 -12.28
C ALA A 571 -17.53 -28.10 -10.96
N ARG A 572 -16.22 -27.87 -10.97
CA ARG A 572 -15.44 -27.79 -9.73
C ARG A 572 -15.61 -26.40 -9.13
N GLU A 573 -16.17 -26.31 -7.94
CA GLU A 573 -16.20 -25.07 -7.16
C GLU A 573 -14.89 -24.98 -6.37
N LEU A 574 -14.05 -24.00 -6.73
CA LEU A 574 -12.66 -23.92 -6.29
C LEU A 574 -12.49 -23.38 -4.86
N VAL A 575 -13.47 -22.67 -4.29
CA VAL A 575 -13.38 -22.18 -2.90
C VAL A 575 -13.58 -23.32 -1.91
N SER A 576 -14.58 -24.17 -2.14
CA SER A 576 -14.90 -25.34 -1.31
C SER A 576 -14.15 -26.60 -1.72
N GLY A 577 -13.59 -26.63 -2.93
CA GLY A 577 -12.95 -27.82 -3.49
C GLY A 577 -13.95 -28.97 -3.68
N LYS A 578 -15.20 -28.68 -4.05
CA LYS A 578 -16.22 -29.71 -4.31
C LYS A 578 -16.71 -29.63 -5.75
N THR A 579 -17.08 -30.78 -6.31
CA THR A 579 -17.85 -30.80 -7.55
C THR A 579 -19.30 -30.49 -7.22
N VAL A 580 -19.85 -29.48 -7.88
CA VAL A 580 -21.24 -29.05 -7.71
C VAL A 580 -22.03 -29.37 -8.96
N LYS A 581 -23.28 -29.80 -8.78
CA LYS A 581 -24.23 -29.92 -9.89
C LYS A 581 -24.72 -28.53 -10.27
N LEU A 582 -24.89 -28.32 -11.56
CA LEU A 582 -25.31 -27.06 -12.17
C LEU A 582 -26.70 -27.18 -12.81
N ASP A 583 -27.55 -28.03 -12.22
CA ASP A 583 -28.94 -28.26 -12.60
C ASP A 583 -29.89 -27.16 -12.10
N SER A 584 -29.42 -26.28 -11.21
CA SER A 584 -30.12 -25.09 -10.73
C SER A 584 -29.18 -23.89 -10.56
N VAL A 585 -29.76 -22.72 -10.25
CA VAL A 585 -28.99 -21.53 -9.86
C VAL A 585 -28.24 -21.79 -8.55
N LEU A 586 -27.05 -21.20 -8.42
CA LEU A 586 -26.27 -21.26 -7.18
C LEU A 586 -26.52 -20.02 -6.35
N GLU A 587 -26.84 -20.19 -5.07
CA GLU A 587 -26.97 -19.08 -4.13
C GLU A 587 -25.60 -18.55 -3.70
N VAL A 588 -25.38 -17.26 -3.87
CA VAL A 588 -24.19 -16.54 -3.42
C VAL A 588 -24.56 -15.70 -2.20
N MET A 589 -24.22 -16.22 -1.02
CA MET A 589 -24.48 -15.60 0.27
C MET A 589 -23.80 -14.23 0.43
N PRO A 590 -24.26 -13.37 1.36
CA PRO A 590 -23.62 -12.09 1.64
C PRO A 590 -22.11 -12.23 1.91
N ARG A 591 -21.31 -11.33 1.34
CA ARG A 591 -19.84 -11.32 1.47
C ARG A 591 -19.16 -12.65 1.14
N THR A 592 -19.69 -13.38 0.16
CA THR A 592 -19.03 -14.57 -0.38
C THR A 592 -18.82 -14.48 -1.90
N THR A 593 -17.90 -15.30 -2.36
CA THR A 593 -17.58 -15.49 -3.78
C THR A 593 -17.70 -16.98 -4.10
N ILE A 594 -18.29 -17.29 -5.25
CA ILE A 594 -18.25 -18.63 -5.87
C ILE A 594 -17.31 -18.55 -7.07
N VAL A 595 -16.39 -19.52 -7.18
CA VAL A 595 -15.51 -19.67 -8.35
C VAL A 595 -15.70 -21.06 -8.93
N LEU A 596 -16.34 -21.14 -10.09
CA LEU A 596 -16.51 -22.38 -10.84
C LEU A 596 -15.42 -22.50 -11.90
N TRP A 597 -14.75 -23.65 -11.91
CA TRP A 597 -13.95 -24.10 -13.05
C TRP A 597 -14.79 -25.04 -13.91
N LEU A 598 -14.99 -24.64 -15.15
CA LEU A 598 -15.85 -25.23 -16.18
C LEU A 598 -15.07 -26.08 -17.19
N GLY A 599 -13.75 -26.16 -17.05
CA GLY A 599 -12.88 -26.94 -17.93
C GLY A 599 -13.14 -28.44 -17.82
N ALA A 600 -12.74 -29.19 -18.85
CA ALA A 600 -12.75 -30.64 -18.78
C ALA A 600 -11.64 -31.13 -17.83
N PRO A 601 -11.89 -32.13 -16.94
CA PRO A 601 -10.85 -32.73 -16.12
C PRO A 601 -9.66 -33.14 -17.00
N LYS A 602 -8.46 -32.61 -16.72
CA LYS A 602 -7.24 -33.08 -17.40
C LYS A 602 -7.03 -34.53 -16.95
N LYS A 603 -7.10 -35.46 -17.91
CA LYS A 603 -6.91 -36.91 -17.68
C LYS A 603 -5.51 -37.23 -17.23
#